data_AF-A0A844CM11-F1
#
_entry.id   AF-A0A844CM11-F1
#
_cell.length_a   1.000
_cell.length_b   1.000
_cell.length_c   1.000
_cell.angle_alpha   90.00
_cell.angle_beta   90.00
_cell.angle_gamma   90.00
#
_symmetry.space_group_name_H-M   'P 1'
#
loop_
_entity.id
_entity.type
_entity.pdbx_description
1 polymer ?
#
loop_
_entity_poly.entity_id
_entity_poly.type
_entity_poly.pdbx_seq_one_letter_code
_entity_poly.pdbx_strand_id
1 'polypeptide(L)'
;MTDTTDEGTVTMKPPAYYRDGVPYDANGQAVTLPPGDTPPPLVTDLGDGSFQFKSQKKACYLMNINALGSTWTMNRDDGGVAACFATEEEKQVAVRLMTGLMPAPEYTAEQADAAMLMLGAPGALALSGGQWSMQLSVAGEGVMTFGDTLAGALTAAIRRGMALLTASTAGPMAMAASTLLFSSPAGEGSGRVPGRNLEAMFALNAKLLAGKNVTGGPGATHIDLPVRGALVNRNGELALALLKTGSGIPAAVQVLHAVRDTATGLDIITLPTMAGEPPRSILINPAPVPAGPSDTGHHRPVPVTPVHTGTNVTPVETLVVTPPSGDISPGGLRDFIYWRPNAAGTGVEPVYVMLSDPLDSGRFTRKQLDKKYKHAGDFGVSDPKKNSETLTKFRDAIEAHMSDKETVEKGIYRRVKGSKVYFNPESMNVVILKNDGKWLSGWKINPDADNGKIYLETGEL
;
A
#
# COMPACT_ATOMS: atom_id res chain seq x y z
N MET A 1 -12.26 53.95 -1.09
CA MET A 1 -11.82 53.39 0.21
C MET A 1 -12.08 51.92 0.16
N THR A 2 -11.04 51.16 -0.12
CA THR A 2 -10.97 49.70 -0.12
C THR A 2 -10.81 49.22 1.32
N ASP A 3 -11.53 48.20 1.73
CA ASP A 3 -11.09 47.31 2.79
C ASP A 3 -11.36 45.86 2.37
N THR A 4 -10.27 45.12 2.27
CA THR A 4 -10.17 43.69 1.96
C THR A 4 -9.45 43.09 3.16
N THR A 5 -10.17 42.31 3.97
CA THR A 5 -9.56 41.55 5.05
C THR A 5 -8.95 40.26 4.50
N ASP A 6 -7.68 40.13 4.83
CA ASP A 6 -6.64 39.21 4.40
C ASP A 6 -6.97 37.73 4.69
N GLU A 7 -6.87 36.88 3.66
CA GLU A 7 -6.80 35.43 3.78
C GLU A 7 -5.40 35.05 4.28
N GLY A 8 -5.29 34.76 5.57
CA GLY A 8 -4.06 34.24 6.17
C GLY A 8 -3.67 32.90 5.56
N THR A 9 -2.75 32.92 4.60
CA THR A 9 -1.99 31.75 4.16
C THR A 9 -1.21 31.17 5.34
N VAL A 10 -1.74 30.11 5.96
CA VAL A 10 -0.98 29.26 6.87
C VAL A 10 0.02 28.49 6.01
N THR A 11 1.22 29.03 5.87
CA THR A 11 2.40 28.29 5.41
C THR A 11 2.69 27.22 6.46
N MET A 12 2.11 26.03 6.27
CA MET A 12 2.47 24.84 7.04
C MET A 12 3.95 24.55 6.79
N LYS A 13 4.76 24.88 7.79
CA LYS A 13 6.20 24.63 7.83
C LYS A 13 6.41 23.11 7.85
N PRO A 14 7.28 22.54 7.01
CA PRO A 14 7.58 21.11 7.04
C PRO A 14 8.10 20.70 8.43
N PRO A 15 7.74 19.51 8.94
CA PRO A 15 8.19 19.07 10.26
C PRO A 15 9.72 18.97 10.30
N ALA A 16 10.32 19.59 11.31
CA ALA A 16 11.76 19.56 11.53
C ALA A 16 12.13 18.19 12.12
N TYR A 17 12.87 17.39 11.36
CA TYR A 17 13.15 16.00 11.70
C TYR A 17 14.14 15.85 12.86
N TYR A 18 14.94 16.88 13.17
CA TYR A 18 15.73 16.98 14.40
C TYR A 18 15.78 18.43 14.90
N ARG A 19 15.66 18.64 16.22
CA ARG A 19 15.97 19.91 16.88
C ARG A 19 16.93 19.64 18.02
N ASP A 20 18.06 20.34 18.05
CA ASP A 20 19.06 20.24 19.12
C ASP A 20 19.57 18.81 19.40
N GLY A 21 19.67 17.96 18.35
CA GLY A 21 20.18 16.59 18.48
C GLY A 21 19.16 15.55 18.96
N VAL A 22 17.89 15.93 19.09
CA VAL A 22 16.78 15.05 19.48
C VAL A 22 15.88 14.80 18.25
N PRO A 23 15.55 13.54 17.90
CA PRO A 23 14.60 13.25 16.83
C PRO A 23 13.19 13.68 17.24
N TYR A 24 12.35 14.13 16.32
CA TYR A 24 10.95 14.44 16.59
C TYR A 24 10.02 13.64 15.66
N ASP A 25 8.86 13.22 16.16
CA ASP A 25 7.82 12.53 15.38
C ASP A 25 7.02 13.50 14.50
N ALA A 26 6.10 12.96 13.69
CA ALA A 26 5.24 13.76 12.80
C ALA A 26 4.29 14.74 13.53
N ASN A 27 4.14 14.60 14.85
CA ASN A 27 3.35 15.49 15.71
C ASN A 27 4.23 16.51 16.45
N GLY A 28 5.55 16.50 16.24
CA GLY A 28 6.50 17.37 16.92
C GLY A 28 6.83 16.94 18.35
N GLN A 29 6.71 15.65 18.68
CA GLN A 29 7.14 15.07 19.95
C GLN A 29 8.53 14.45 19.86
N ALA A 30 9.37 14.69 20.87
CA ALA A 30 10.73 14.15 20.93
C ALA A 30 10.74 12.62 21.05
N VAL A 31 11.48 11.95 20.16
CA VAL A 31 11.73 10.50 20.19
C VAL A 31 12.90 10.22 21.13
N THR A 32 12.67 9.42 22.16
CA THR A 32 13.71 9.03 23.12
C THR A 32 14.65 7.99 22.50
N LEU A 33 15.91 8.35 22.28
CA LEU A 33 16.98 7.42 21.92
C LEU A 33 17.53 6.74 23.20
N PRO A 34 17.97 5.47 23.14
CA PRO A 34 18.61 4.81 24.27
C PRO A 34 19.92 5.50 24.68
N PRO A 35 20.27 5.55 25.99
CA PRO A 35 21.36 6.37 26.48
C PRO A 35 22.74 5.75 26.24
N GLY A 36 23.66 6.56 25.71
CA GLY A 36 25.09 6.29 25.65
C GLY A 36 25.82 7.54 25.14
N ASP A 37 26.80 8.01 25.91
CA ASP A 37 27.57 9.26 25.77
C ASP A 37 27.61 9.87 24.36
N THR A 38 27.03 11.07 24.18
CA THR A 38 26.89 11.72 22.87
C THR A 38 28.15 12.52 22.50
N PRO A 39 29.02 12.02 21.59
CA PRO A 39 29.98 12.89 20.90
C PRO A 39 29.23 14.01 20.15
N PRO A 40 29.88 15.16 19.83
CA PRO A 40 29.24 16.20 19.04
C PRO A 40 28.66 15.58 17.75
N PRO A 41 27.43 15.95 17.36
CA PRO A 41 26.70 15.22 16.34
C PRO A 41 27.54 15.22 15.05
N LEU A 42 27.85 14.02 14.55
CA LEU A 42 28.57 13.84 13.28
C LEU A 42 27.89 14.58 12.12
N VAL A 43 26.58 14.77 12.25
CA VAL A 43 25.70 15.45 11.30
C VAL A 43 24.71 16.29 12.07
N THR A 44 24.53 17.55 11.70
CA THR A 44 23.39 18.37 12.15
C THR A 44 22.37 18.47 11.02
N ASP A 45 21.12 18.11 11.29
CA ASP A 45 20.01 18.35 10.36
C ASP A 45 19.67 19.84 10.35
N LEU A 46 19.61 20.44 9.16
CA LEU A 46 19.29 21.85 8.97
C LEU A 46 17.83 22.06 8.50
N GLY A 47 17.08 20.98 8.29
CA GLY A 47 15.75 21.00 7.67
C GLY A 47 15.81 20.92 6.14
N ASP A 48 14.64 20.68 5.53
CA ASP A 48 14.44 20.65 4.07
C ASP A 48 15.42 19.74 3.31
N GLY A 49 15.84 18.63 3.94
CA GLY A 49 16.78 17.67 3.35
C GLY A 49 18.24 18.14 3.31
N SER A 50 18.59 19.21 4.02
CA SER A 50 19.94 19.77 4.13
C SER A 50 20.60 19.40 5.46
N PHE A 51 21.89 19.12 5.43
CA PHE A 51 22.67 18.63 6.55
C PHE A 51 24.01 19.35 6.65
N GLN A 52 24.40 19.75 7.86
CA GLN A 52 25.75 20.18 8.17
C GLN A 52 26.56 18.96 8.62
N PHE A 53 27.41 18.47 7.74
CA PHE A 53 28.40 17.45 8.09
C PHE A 53 29.57 18.05 8.85
N LYS A 54 30.10 17.34 9.84
CA LYS A 54 31.27 17.78 10.61
C LYS A 54 32.51 17.97 9.73
N SER A 55 32.66 17.14 8.70
CA SER A 55 33.75 17.22 7.74
C SER A 55 33.64 18.38 6.74
N GLN A 56 32.46 19.01 6.65
CA GLN A 56 32.18 20.05 5.65
C GLN A 56 31.98 21.41 6.32
N LYS A 57 32.32 22.49 5.61
CA LYS A 57 32.07 23.87 6.08
C LYS A 57 30.73 24.43 5.63
N LYS A 58 30.13 23.81 4.62
CA LYS A 58 28.84 24.21 4.04
C LYS A 58 27.82 23.10 4.23
N ALA A 59 26.56 23.50 4.23
CA ALA A 59 25.43 22.59 4.17
C ALA A 59 25.49 21.73 2.91
N CYS A 60 25.18 20.46 3.08
CA CYS A 60 25.09 19.49 2.01
C CYS A 60 23.67 18.94 1.92
N TYR A 61 23.22 18.65 0.71
CA TYR A 61 21.91 18.07 0.43
C TYR A 61 22.05 16.99 -0.63
N LEU A 62 21.07 16.09 -0.69
CA LEU A 62 21.07 15.01 -1.64
C LEU A 62 20.39 15.45 -2.94
N MET A 63 21.16 15.51 -4.03
CA MET A 63 20.67 15.91 -5.34
C MET A 63 20.48 14.68 -6.24
N ASN A 64 19.30 14.54 -6.85
CA ASN A 64 19.06 13.56 -7.90
C ASN A 64 19.62 14.10 -9.22
N ILE A 65 20.77 13.59 -9.64
CA ILE A 65 21.46 14.07 -10.84
C ILE A 65 21.03 13.34 -12.13
N ASN A 66 20.48 12.13 -12.03
CA ASN A 66 19.99 11.32 -13.16
C ASN A 66 19.38 9.98 -12.68
N ALA A 67 19.04 9.10 -13.62
CA ALA A 67 18.58 7.73 -13.36
C ALA A 67 19.56 6.85 -12.56
N LEU A 68 20.85 7.24 -12.45
CA LEU A 68 21.91 6.44 -11.83
C LEU A 68 22.03 6.62 -10.32
N GLY A 69 21.36 7.62 -9.72
CA GLY A 69 21.38 7.77 -8.27
C GLY A 69 21.36 9.21 -7.79
N SER A 70 21.49 9.36 -6.48
CA SER A 70 21.55 10.64 -5.81
C SER A 70 22.99 10.91 -5.37
N THR A 71 23.42 12.16 -5.36
CA THR A 71 24.76 12.57 -4.94
C THR A 71 24.67 13.67 -3.89
N TRP A 72 25.51 13.57 -2.87
CA TRP A 72 25.67 14.62 -1.88
C TRP A 72 26.32 15.84 -2.52
N THR A 73 25.66 16.98 -2.41
CA THR A 73 25.99 18.22 -3.12
C THR A 73 25.95 19.39 -2.14
N MET A 74 26.71 20.44 -2.41
CA MET A 74 26.66 21.70 -1.66
C MET A 74 26.62 22.90 -2.60
N ASN A 75 26.07 24.02 -2.12
CA ASN A 75 26.06 25.28 -2.85
C ASN A 75 27.42 25.98 -2.76
N ARG A 76 27.91 26.47 -3.89
CA ARG A 76 29.11 27.31 -4.00
C ARG A 76 28.73 28.78 -3.82
N ASP A 77 29.70 29.61 -3.44
CA ASP A 77 29.46 31.05 -3.23
C ASP A 77 29.22 31.80 -4.55
N ASP A 78 29.62 31.21 -5.67
CA ASP A 78 29.40 31.72 -7.04
C ASP A 78 28.03 31.33 -7.62
N GLY A 79 27.14 30.75 -6.81
CA GLY A 79 25.81 30.30 -7.25
C GLY A 79 25.81 28.95 -7.97
N GLY A 80 26.98 28.30 -8.13
CA GLY A 80 27.09 26.94 -8.65
C GLY A 80 26.88 25.86 -7.59
N VAL A 81 26.98 24.60 -8.00
CA VAL A 81 26.94 23.43 -7.10
C VAL A 81 28.26 22.66 -7.15
N ALA A 82 28.64 22.02 -6.05
CA ALA A 82 29.82 21.17 -5.95
C ALA A 82 29.51 19.86 -5.23
N ALA A 83 30.29 18.81 -5.49
CA ALA A 83 30.20 17.57 -4.73
C ALA A 83 30.49 17.82 -3.25
N CYS A 84 29.72 17.17 -2.37
CA CYS A 84 29.94 17.20 -0.93
C CYS A 84 30.72 15.96 -0.50
N PHE A 85 31.93 16.18 0.01
CA PHE A 85 32.91 15.14 0.33
C PHE A 85 32.81 14.67 1.79
N ALA A 86 31.58 14.42 2.26
CA ALA A 86 31.35 13.87 3.60
C ALA A 86 31.84 12.42 3.74
N THR A 87 32.15 12.00 4.97
CA THR A 87 32.53 10.61 5.23
C THR A 87 31.35 9.67 5.02
N GLU A 88 31.62 8.37 4.89
CA GLU A 88 30.55 7.39 4.67
C GLU A 88 29.62 7.33 5.90
N GLU A 89 30.18 7.39 7.11
CA GLU A 89 29.44 7.40 8.37
C GLU A 89 28.53 8.62 8.47
N GLU A 90 29.03 9.81 8.12
CA GLU A 90 28.23 11.04 8.08
C GLU A 90 27.06 10.90 7.11
N LYS A 91 27.32 10.42 5.89
CA LYS A 91 26.26 10.20 4.89
C LYS A 91 25.23 9.19 5.36
N GLN A 92 25.66 8.09 5.98
CA GLN A 92 24.77 7.06 6.51
C GLN A 92 23.88 7.59 7.62
N VAL A 93 24.44 8.40 8.53
CA VAL A 93 23.65 9.07 9.57
C VAL A 93 22.63 9.99 8.90
N ALA A 94 23.03 10.91 8.02
CA ALA A 94 22.09 11.83 7.35
C ALA A 94 20.96 11.11 6.59
N VAL A 95 21.26 10.02 5.88
CA VAL A 95 20.25 9.20 5.19
C VAL A 95 19.23 8.62 6.18
N ARG A 96 19.66 8.14 7.35
CA ARG A 96 18.74 7.62 8.37
C ARG A 96 17.84 8.71 8.93
N LEU A 97 18.41 9.89 9.21
CA LEU A 97 17.63 11.05 9.69
C LEU A 97 16.60 11.48 8.63
N MET A 98 17.03 11.55 7.37
CA MET A 98 16.22 11.97 6.23
C MET A 98 15.06 11.02 5.90
N THR A 99 15.26 9.72 6.08
CA THR A 99 14.25 8.70 5.75
C THR A 99 13.37 8.32 6.94
N GLY A 100 13.84 8.55 8.17
CA GLY A 100 13.22 8.02 9.39
C GLY A 100 13.44 6.51 9.60
N LEU A 101 14.04 5.82 8.62
CA LEU A 101 14.33 4.38 8.70
C LEU A 101 15.66 4.15 9.39
N MET A 102 15.58 4.03 10.70
CA MET A 102 16.72 3.70 11.55
C MET A 102 17.10 2.22 11.39
N PRO A 103 18.35 1.83 11.72
CA PRO A 103 18.73 0.43 11.79
C PRO A 103 17.78 -0.37 12.68
N ALA A 104 17.71 -1.68 12.43
CA ALA A 104 17.03 -2.60 13.33
C ALA A 104 17.58 -2.41 14.76
N PRO A 105 16.70 -2.29 15.77
CA PRO A 105 17.16 -2.27 17.15
C PRO A 105 17.73 -3.65 17.53
N GLU A 106 18.47 -3.71 18.64
CA GLU A 106 18.62 -4.98 19.33
C GLU A 106 17.28 -5.33 19.98
N TYR A 107 16.67 -6.44 19.57
CA TYR A 107 15.37 -6.85 20.09
C TYR A 107 15.53 -7.64 21.39
N THR A 108 14.71 -7.31 22.38
CA THR A 108 14.43 -8.25 23.48
C THR A 108 13.51 -9.37 22.99
N ALA A 109 13.37 -10.44 23.77
CA ALA A 109 12.42 -11.50 23.44
C ALA A 109 10.98 -10.97 23.38
N GLU A 110 10.59 -10.14 24.35
CA GLU A 110 9.26 -9.54 24.43
C GLU A 110 8.97 -8.62 23.23
N GLN A 111 9.97 -7.83 22.82
CA GLN A 111 9.85 -6.93 21.68
C GLN A 111 9.72 -7.71 20.37
N ALA A 112 10.50 -8.79 20.20
CA ALA A 112 10.41 -9.66 19.03
C ALA A 112 9.05 -10.39 18.98
N ASP A 113 8.55 -10.88 20.12
CA ASP A 113 7.24 -11.54 20.22
C ASP A 113 6.09 -10.57 19.89
N ALA A 114 6.14 -9.35 20.42
CA ALA A 114 5.15 -8.31 20.11
C ALA A 114 5.15 -7.94 18.62
N ALA A 115 6.34 -7.83 18.01
CA ALA A 115 6.48 -7.60 16.57
C ALA A 115 5.92 -8.77 15.74
N MET A 116 6.21 -10.01 16.13
CA MET A 116 5.67 -11.20 15.45
C MET A 116 4.15 -11.26 15.54
N LEU A 117 3.56 -10.85 16.67
CA LEU A 117 2.10 -10.74 16.83
C LEU A 117 1.50 -9.72 15.84
N MET A 118 2.13 -8.55 15.68
CA MET A 118 1.67 -7.55 14.71
C MET A 118 1.82 -8.02 13.26
N LEU A 119 2.96 -8.64 12.92
CA LEU A 119 3.22 -9.15 11.57
C LEU A 119 2.31 -10.33 11.21
N GLY A 120 1.89 -11.13 12.18
CA GLY A 120 1.00 -12.29 12.00
C GLY A 120 -0.49 -11.97 12.05
N ALA A 121 -0.89 -10.71 12.27
CA ALA A 121 -2.30 -10.37 12.38
C ALA A 121 -3.04 -10.65 11.04
N PRO A 122 -4.32 -11.08 11.05
CA PRO A 122 -5.04 -11.47 9.83
C PRO A 122 -5.14 -10.36 8.76
N GLY A 123 -5.08 -9.10 9.20
CA GLY A 123 -5.08 -7.93 8.34
C GLY A 123 -3.71 -7.27 8.20
N ALA A 124 -2.60 -7.89 8.61
CA ALA A 124 -1.28 -7.26 8.53
C ALA A 124 -0.80 -7.16 7.09
N LEU A 125 -0.42 -5.96 6.67
CA LEU A 125 0.36 -5.72 5.45
C LEU A 125 1.75 -5.30 5.86
N ALA A 126 2.76 -5.98 5.32
CA ALA A 126 4.14 -5.78 5.73
C ALA A 126 5.08 -5.64 4.53
N LEU A 127 6.18 -4.94 4.74
CA LEU A 127 7.36 -4.94 3.88
C LEU A 127 8.53 -5.48 4.68
N SER A 128 9.35 -6.32 4.04
CA SER A 128 10.59 -6.81 4.64
C SER A 128 11.73 -5.81 4.39
N GLY A 129 12.49 -5.54 5.45
CA GLY A 129 13.80 -4.89 5.41
C GLY A 129 14.88 -5.87 4.90
N GLY A 130 16.00 -5.33 4.44
CA GLY A 130 17.08 -6.09 3.79
C GLY A 130 17.45 -5.55 2.41
N GLN A 131 18.17 -6.33 1.59
CA GLN A 131 18.45 -5.94 0.20
C GLN A 131 17.13 -5.77 -0.56
N TRP A 132 16.92 -4.58 -1.11
CA TRP A 132 15.66 -4.23 -1.74
C TRP A 132 15.39 -5.06 -3.00
N SER A 133 14.22 -5.66 -3.06
CA SER A 133 13.62 -6.23 -4.26
C SER A 133 12.16 -5.80 -4.33
N MET A 134 11.50 -6.03 -5.48
CA MET A 134 10.05 -5.88 -5.54
C MET A 134 9.40 -6.82 -4.50
N GLN A 135 8.30 -6.38 -3.90
CA GLN A 135 7.58 -7.17 -2.89
C GLN A 135 6.07 -7.18 -3.15
N LEU A 136 5.46 -8.34 -2.96
CA LEU A 136 4.01 -8.49 -2.87
C LEU A 136 3.66 -8.92 -1.45
N SER A 137 2.85 -8.13 -0.76
CA SER A 137 2.26 -8.51 0.52
C SER A 137 0.78 -8.79 0.35
N VAL A 138 0.30 -9.87 0.95
CA VAL A 138 -1.11 -10.22 1.00
C VAL A 138 -1.51 -10.35 2.45
N ALA A 139 -2.57 -9.65 2.84
CA ALA A 139 -3.02 -9.58 4.22
C ALA A 139 -3.29 -10.99 4.79
N GLY A 140 -2.57 -11.34 5.87
CA GLY A 140 -2.68 -12.65 6.52
C GLY A 140 -2.03 -13.82 5.77
N GLU A 141 -1.35 -13.58 4.65
CA GLU A 141 -0.58 -14.58 3.89
C GLU A 141 0.92 -14.26 3.81
N GLY A 142 1.32 -13.04 4.22
CA GLY A 142 2.72 -12.65 4.37
C GLY A 142 3.27 -11.85 3.19
N VAL A 143 4.59 -11.93 3.00
CA VAL A 143 5.34 -11.14 2.01
C VAL A 143 6.13 -12.06 1.10
N MET A 144 5.99 -11.84 -0.21
CA MET A 144 6.76 -12.46 -1.28
C MET A 144 7.78 -11.46 -1.80
N THR A 145 9.06 -11.77 -1.67
CA THR A 145 10.18 -11.03 -2.26
C THR A 145 10.58 -11.66 -3.59
N PHE A 146 10.70 -10.87 -4.65
CA PHE A 146 11.05 -11.42 -5.97
C PHE A 146 12.56 -11.54 -6.14
N GLY A 147 13.02 -12.75 -6.49
CA GLY A 147 14.43 -12.97 -6.88
C GLY A 147 14.78 -12.33 -8.22
N ASP A 148 16.08 -12.15 -8.48
CA ASP A 148 16.61 -11.33 -9.58
C ASP A 148 16.04 -11.67 -10.96
N THR A 149 15.90 -12.95 -11.30
CA THR A 149 15.37 -13.38 -12.60
C THR A 149 13.93 -12.91 -12.81
N LEU A 150 13.07 -13.13 -11.81
CA LEU A 150 11.67 -12.71 -11.88
C LEU A 150 11.59 -11.18 -11.81
N ALA A 151 12.32 -10.53 -10.91
CA ALA A 151 12.37 -9.07 -10.81
C ALA A 151 12.79 -8.40 -12.14
N GLY A 152 13.73 -9.01 -12.88
CA GLY A 152 14.12 -8.57 -14.22
C GLY A 152 12.99 -8.67 -15.25
N ALA A 153 12.28 -9.80 -15.27
CA ALA A 153 11.12 -10.01 -16.15
C ALA A 153 9.97 -9.03 -15.84
N LEU A 154 9.65 -8.83 -14.56
CA LEU A 154 8.64 -7.87 -14.11
C LEU A 154 9.02 -6.43 -14.49
N THR A 155 10.29 -6.06 -14.30
CA THR A 155 10.83 -4.76 -14.71
C THR A 155 10.65 -4.53 -16.21
N ALA A 156 10.93 -5.55 -17.04
CA ALA A 156 10.74 -5.46 -18.48
C ALA A 156 9.25 -5.28 -18.85
N ALA A 157 8.35 -5.99 -18.20
CA ALA A 157 6.90 -5.86 -18.43
C ALA A 157 6.37 -4.47 -18.05
N ILE A 158 6.77 -3.95 -16.88
CA ILE A 158 6.42 -2.59 -16.43
C ILE A 158 6.92 -1.55 -17.44
N ARG A 159 8.18 -1.65 -17.88
CA ARG A 159 8.73 -0.72 -18.88
C ARG A 159 7.99 -0.76 -20.22
N ARG A 160 7.54 -1.94 -20.67
CA ARG A 160 6.71 -2.06 -21.88
C ARG A 160 5.36 -1.35 -21.70
N GLY A 161 4.69 -1.55 -20.56
CA GLY A 161 3.44 -0.86 -20.22
C GLY A 161 3.59 0.66 -20.16
N MET A 162 4.66 1.13 -19.52
CA MET A 162 5.05 2.54 -19.49
C MET A 162 5.22 3.13 -20.89
N ALA A 163 6.02 2.49 -21.74
CA ALA A 163 6.27 2.94 -23.10
C ALA A 163 4.97 3.02 -23.93
N LEU A 164 4.12 2.02 -23.79
CA LEU A 164 2.84 1.97 -24.49
C LEU A 164 1.88 3.09 -24.04
N LEU A 165 1.77 3.35 -22.73
CA LEU A 165 0.91 4.39 -22.19
C LEU A 165 1.39 5.80 -22.54
N THR A 166 2.70 6.02 -22.45
CA THR A 166 3.31 7.33 -22.77
C THR A 166 3.18 7.66 -24.26
N ALA A 167 3.35 6.68 -25.15
CA ALA A 167 3.15 6.84 -26.59
C ALA A 167 1.67 6.89 -27.03
N SER A 168 0.75 6.38 -26.20
CA SER A 168 -0.67 6.28 -26.55
C SER A 168 -1.33 7.65 -26.74
N THR A 169 -2.06 7.77 -27.85
CA THR A 169 -2.98 8.87 -28.18
C THR A 169 -4.42 8.59 -27.73
N ALA A 170 -4.68 7.42 -27.12
CA ALA A 170 -6.00 6.98 -26.71
C ALA A 170 -6.50 7.80 -25.51
N GLY A 171 -7.02 9.01 -25.79
CA GLY A 171 -7.58 9.93 -24.81
C GLY A 171 -6.61 10.33 -23.70
N PRO A 172 -7.03 11.26 -22.82
CA PRO A 172 -6.21 11.66 -21.68
C PRO A 172 -6.30 10.66 -20.50
N MET A 173 -7.19 9.67 -20.57
CA MET A 173 -7.28 8.55 -19.62
C MET A 173 -7.00 7.24 -20.36
N ALA A 174 -5.85 6.62 -20.07
CA ALA A 174 -5.39 5.38 -20.69
C ALA A 174 -4.83 4.42 -19.62
N MET A 175 -5.06 3.12 -19.81
CA MET A 175 -4.65 2.07 -18.89
C MET A 175 -4.07 0.87 -19.63
N ALA A 176 -2.93 0.35 -19.15
CA ALA A 176 -2.43 -0.98 -19.53
C ALA A 176 -2.93 -1.97 -18.46
N ALA A 177 -4.03 -2.67 -18.77
CA ALA A 177 -4.94 -3.22 -17.77
C ALA A 177 -4.43 -4.45 -16.99
N SER A 178 -3.43 -5.16 -17.51
CA SER A 178 -2.90 -6.39 -16.92
C SER A 178 -1.41 -6.48 -17.22
N THR A 179 -0.58 -5.70 -16.53
CA THR A 179 0.88 -5.76 -16.73
C THR A 179 1.47 -7.00 -16.06
N LEU A 180 0.96 -7.33 -14.87
CA LEU A 180 1.28 -8.53 -14.09
C LEU A 180 -0.02 -9.20 -13.66
N LEU A 181 -0.01 -10.53 -13.60
CA LEU A 181 -1.07 -11.34 -12.98
C LEU A 181 -0.51 -12.06 -11.76
N PHE A 182 -1.30 -12.07 -10.70
CA PHE A 182 -1.05 -12.74 -9.44
C PHE A 182 -2.12 -13.83 -9.28
N SER A 183 -1.71 -15.08 -9.41
CA SER A 183 -2.60 -16.25 -9.35
C SER A 183 -2.16 -17.23 -8.28
N SER A 184 -3.10 -17.93 -7.66
CA SER A 184 -2.73 -19.04 -6.76
C SER A 184 -2.51 -20.33 -7.54
N PRO A 185 -1.65 -21.25 -7.05
CA PRO A 185 -1.48 -22.57 -7.62
C PRO A 185 -2.81 -23.32 -7.79
N ALA A 186 -2.92 -24.09 -8.88
CA ALA A 186 -4.09 -24.93 -9.12
C ALA A 186 -4.22 -26.01 -8.02
N GLY A 187 -5.37 -26.06 -7.34
CA GLY A 187 -5.64 -27.03 -6.28
C GLY A 187 -5.56 -26.47 -4.85
N GLU A 188 -4.91 -25.31 -4.64
CA GLU A 188 -4.90 -24.59 -3.37
C GLU A 188 -6.10 -23.63 -3.27
N GLY A 189 -7.28 -24.21 -3.20
CA GLY A 189 -8.55 -23.48 -3.04
C GLY A 189 -9.50 -24.12 -2.03
N SER A 190 -9.21 -25.34 -1.58
CA SER A 190 -10.01 -26.09 -0.61
C SER A 190 -9.88 -25.56 0.83
N GLY A 191 -8.79 -24.85 1.14
CA GLY A 191 -8.57 -24.16 2.42
C GLY A 191 -8.94 -22.67 2.42
N ARG A 192 -9.37 -22.12 1.28
CA ARG A 192 -9.88 -20.74 1.23
C ARG A 192 -11.21 -20.71 1.96
N VAL A 193 -11.20 -20.27 3.21
CA VAL A 193 -12.42 -19.95 3.93
C VAL A 193 -13.18 -18.92 3.08
N PRO A 194 -14.38 -19.23 2.56
CA PRO A 194 -15.16 -18.29 1.77
C PRO A 194 -15.41 -17.01 2.59
N GLY A 195 -14.63 -15.94 2.39
CA GLY A 195 -14.82 -14.70 3.15
C GLY A 195 -13.63 -13.88 3.60
N ARG A 196 -12.38 -14.30 3.36
CA ARG A 196 -11.27 -13.38 3.61
C ARG A 196 -11.16 -12.34 2.50
N ASN A 197 -11.34 -11.08 2.87
CA ASN A 197 -10.88 -9.93 2.11
C ASN A 197 -9.35 -9.93 2.11
N LEU A 198 -8.73 -10.39 1.03
CA LEU A 198 -7.28 -10.34 0.91
C LEU A 198 -6.91 -8.99 0.27
N GLU A 199 -6.75 -7.99 1.13
CA GLU A 199 -6.07 -6.76 0.73
C GLU A 199 -4.64 -7.11 0.32
N ALA A 200 -4.21 -6.59 -0.82
CA ALA A 200 -2.88 -6.82 -1.34
C ALA A 200 -2.14 -5.49 -1.48
N MET A 201 -0.83 -5.56 -1.32
CA MET A 201 0.08 -4.44 -1.47
C MET A 201 1.24 -4.87 -2.36
N PHE A 202 1.58 -4.05 -3.35
CA PHE A 202 2.73 -4.28 -4.22
C PHE A 202 3.68 -3.08 -4.13
N ALA A 203 4.96 -3.36 -3.93
CA ALA A 203 5.99 -2.34 -3.74
C ALA A 203 7.12 -2.53 -4.76
N LEU A 204 7.51 -1.43 -5.41
CA LEU A 204 8.54 -1.40 -6.45
C LEU A 204 9.32 -0.08 -6.41
N ASN A 205 10.50 -0.04 -7.03
CA ASN A 205 11.28 1.20 -7.07
C ASN A 205 10.57 2.24 -7.96
N ALA A 206 10.20 3.40 -7.39
CA ALA A 206 9.38 4.42 -8.06
C ALA A 206 10.00 4.95 -9.36
N LYS A 207 11.33 4.84 -9.52
CA LYS A 207 12.03 5.19 -10.76
C LYS A 207 11.55 4.40 -11.98
N LEU A 208 10.95 3.22 -11.78
CA LEU A 208 10.34 2.44 -12.87
C LEU A 208 9.10 3.11 -13.46
N LEU A 209 8.42 3.96 -12.70
CA LEU A 209 7.20 4.66 -13.11
C LEU A 209 7.43 6.15 -13.39
N ALA A 210 8.50 6.74 -12.87
CA ALA A 210 8.83 8.15 -13.10
C ALA A 210 9.41 8.45 -14.50
N GLY A 211 9.84 7.43 -15.25
CA GLY A 211 10.54 7.65 -16.52
C GLY A 211 11.94 8.24 -16.29
N LYS A 212 12.38 9.19 -17.13
CA LYS A 212 13.74 9.76 -17.06
C LYS A 212 13.93 10.74 -15.88
N ASN A 213 12.86 11.27 -15.29
CA ASN A 213 12.91 12.33 -14.29
C ASN A 213 11.95 12.03 -13.14
N VAL A 214 12.47 11.71 -11.94
CA VAL A 214 11.69 11.87 -10.70
C VAL A 214 11.81 13.35 -10.31
N THR A 215 10.70 14.09 -10.37
CA THR A 215 10.66 15.48 -9.88
C THR A 215 10.41 15.45 -8.38
N GLY A 216 11.41 15.87 -7.61
CA GLY A 216 11.37 15.86 -6.14
C GLY A 216 12.48 15.00 -5.52
N GLY A 217 12.99 15.47 -4.38
CA GLY A 217 13.96 14.76 -3.55
C GLY A 217 13.35 14.35 -2.22
N PRO A 218 14.16 13.76 -1.34
CA PRO A 218 13.77 13.53 0.05
C PRO A 218 13.31 14.83 0.71
N GLY A 219 12.19 14.77 1.44
CA GLY A 219 11.53 15.95 2.03
C GLY A 219 10.40 16.53 1.17
N ALA A 220 10.24 16.12 -0.09
CA ALA A 220 9.03 16.43 -0.86
C ALA A 220 7.81 15.76 -0.23
N THR A 221 6.68 16.47 -0.15
CA THR A 221 5.41 15.90 0.32
C THR A 221 4.68 15.12 -0.77
N HIS A 222 4.99 15.40 -2.03
CA HIS A 222 4.42 14.75 -3.21
C HIS A 222 5.49 14.60 -4.30
N ILE A 223 5.35 13.55 -5.11
CA ILE A 223 6.15 13.31 -6.32
C ILE A 223 5.20 13.04 -7.47
N ASP A 224 5.36 13.78 -8.56
CA ASP A 224 4.57 13.56 -9.77
C ASP A 224 5.08 12.34 -10.53
N LEU A 225 4.21 11.35 -10.75
CA LEU A 225 4.48 10.24 -11.65
C LEU A 225 3.64 10.38 -12.92
N PRO A 226 4.22 10.15 -14.13
CA PRO A 226 3.47 10.13 -15.38
C PRO A 226 2.55 8.90 -15.51
N VAL A 227 2.80 7.88 -14.69
CA VAL A 227 1.99 6.66 -14.60
C VAL A 227 1.90 6.22 -13.14
N ARG A 228 0.70 5.86 -12.70
CA ARG A 228 0.45 5.25 -11.39
C ARG A 228 0.00 3.80 -11.55
N GLY A 229 0.25 2.98 -10.54
CA GLY A 229 -0.18 1.58 -10.49
C GLY A 229 -1.47 1.42 -9.70
N ALA A 230 -2.26 0.41 -10.05
CA ALA A 230 -3.40 -0.03 -9.27
C ALA A 230 -3.46 -1.56 -9.26
N LEU A 231 -3.67 -2.15 -8.08
CA LEU A 231 -3.98 -3.56 -7.96
C LEU A 231 -5.48 -3.76 -8.13
N VAL A 232 -5.88 -4.52 -9.17
CA VAL A 232 -7.27 -4.75 -9.53
C VAL A 232 -7.59 -6.23 -9.69
N ASN A 233 -8.83 -6.62 -9.40
CA ASN A 233 -9.29 -7.97 -9.71
C ASN A 233 -9.69 -8.07 -11.20
N ARG A 234 -9.08 -9.00 -11.92
CA ARG A 234 -9.41 -9.34 -13.31
C ARG A 234 -9.73 -10.83 -13.40
N ASN A 235 -10.99 -11.15 -13.63
CA ASN A 235 -11.47 -12.53 -13.84
C ASN A 235 -11.13 -13.53 -12.71
N GLY A 236 -10.93 -13.08 -11.46
CA GLY A 236 -10.52 -13.98 -10.38
C GLY A 236 -9.07 -13.84 -9.96
N GLU A 237 -8.25 -13.16 -10.76
CA GLU A 237 -6.84 -12.94 -10.49
C GLU A 237 -6.61 -11.49 -10.08
N LEU A 238 -5.69 -11.29 -9.15
CA LEU A 238 -5.20 -9.95 -8.86
C LEU A 238 -4.25 -9.54 -9.99
N ALA A 239 -4.34 -8.30 -10.46
CA ALA A 239 -3.55 -7.81 -11.59
C ALA A 239 -3.01 -6.41 -11.31
N LEU A 240 -1.79 -6.15 -11.80
CA LEU A 240 -1.25 -4.78 -11.83
C LEU A 240 -1.74 -4.06 -13.09
N ALA A 241 -2.61 -3.08 -12.91
CA ALA A 241 -2.95 -2.10 -13.93
C ALA A 241 -2.03 -0.89 -13.84
N LEU A 242 -1.52 -0.41 -14.98
CA LEU A 242 -0.79 0.86 -15.06
C LEU A 242 -1.70 1.93 -15.67
N LEU A 243 -1.66 3.13 -15.10
CA LEU A 243 -2.62 4.21 -15.36
C LEU A 243 -1.86 5.47 -15.77
N LYS A 244 -2.14 5.99 -16.98
CA LYS A 244 -1.61 7.28 -17.41
C LYS A 244 -2.21 8.39 -16.54
N THR A 245 -1.35 9.22 -15.96
CA THR A 245 -1.77 10.38 -15.17
C THR A 245 -2.09 11.57 -16.08
N GLY A 246 -2.98 12.45 -15.65
CA GLY A 246 -3.52 13.54 -16.47
C GLY A 246 -4.96 13.87 -16.11
N SER A 247 -5.79 14.25 -17.09
CA SER A 247 -7.18 14.63 -16.83
C SER A 247 -8.01 13.43 -16.36
N GLY A 248 -8.14 13.30 -15.04
CA GLY A 248 -8.90 12.24 -14.37
C GLY A 248 -8.08 11.41 -13.39
N ILE A 249 -6.74 11.38 -13.46
CA ILE A 249 -5.88 10.71 -12.47
C ILE A 249 -4.74 11.66 -12.13
N PRO A 250 -4.67 12.21 -10.90
CA PRO A 250 -3.62 13.13 -10.49
C PRO A 250 -2.22 12.49 -10.64
N ALA A 251 -1.26 13.27 -11.13
CA ALA A 251 0.14 12.85 -11.20
C ALA A 251 0.79 12.78 -9.82
N ALA A 252 0.40 13.69 -8.92
CA ALA A 252 0.93 13.80 -7.57
C ALA A 252 0.63 12.53 -6.75
N VAL A 253 1.70 11.85 -6.35
CA VAL A 253 1.68 10.75 -5.38
C VAL A 253 2.25 11.26 -4.07
N GLN A 254 1.51 11.07 -2.98
CA GLN A 254 1.95 11.48 -1.66
C GLN A 254 3.23 10.75 -1.22
N VAL A 255 4.09 11.47 -0.52
CA VAL A 255 5.27 10.90 0.14
C VAL A 255 4.93 10.72 1.62
N LEU A 256 5.12 9.50 2.12
CA LEU A 256 4.92 9.14 3.51
C LEU A 256 6.22 8.72 4.17
N HIS A 257 6.23 8.83 5.50
CA HIS A 257 7.35 8.48 6.34
C HIS A 257 6.95 7.38 7.32
N ALA A 258 7.90 6.51 7.64
CA ALA A 258 7.71 5.50 8.64
C ALA A 258 8.14 6.03 10.01
N VAL A 259 7.44 5.61 11.06
CA VAL A 259 7.77 5.92 12.45
C VAL A 259 8.10 4.63 13.18
N ARG A 260 9.24 4.58 13.87
CA ARG A 260 9.63 3.45 14.71
C ARG A 260 8.63 3.30 15.85
N ASP A 261 7.99 2.15 15.93
CA ASP A 261 7.28 1.74 17.14
C ASP A 261 8.28 1.17 18.14
N THR A 262 8.42 1.83 19.29
CA THR A 262 9.38 1.41 20.32
C THR A 262 8.99 0.10 21.00
N ALA A 263 7.69 -0.24 21.02
CA ALA A 263 7.20 -1.46 21.67
C ALA A 263 7.53 -2.73 20.88
N THR A 264 7.59 -2.62 19.54
CA THR A 264 7.84 -3.77 18.66
C THR A 264 9.15 -3.67 17.89
N GLY A 265 9.73 -2.48 17.74
CA GLY A 265 10.92 -2.26 16.90
C GLY A 265 10.63 -2.24 15.40
N LEU A 266 9.37 -2.40 14.98
CA LEU A 266 8.94 -2.24 13.60
C LEU A 266 8.82 -0.76 13.24
N ASP A 267 8.98 -0.42 11.96
CA ASP A 267 8.63 0.91 11.47
C ASP A 267 7.21 0.88 10.88
N ILE A 268 6.40 1.90 11.15
CA ILE A 268 4.98 1.95 10.77
C ILE A 268 4.74 3.14 9.86
N ILE A 269 4.20 2.89 8.67
CA ILE A 269 3.64 3.92 7.80
C ILE A 269 2.13 3.95 7.99
N THR A 270 1.58 5.12 8.29
CA THR A 270 0.13 5.31 8.45
C THR A 270 -0.45 5.97 7.21
N LEU A 271 -1.41 5.31 6.58
CA LEU A 271 -2.15 5.85 5.44
C LEU A 271 -3.26 6.78 5.91
N PRO A 272 -3.53 7.89 5.19
CA PRO A 272 -4.67 8.75 5.47
C PRO A 272 -5.99 7.96 5.45
N THR A 273 -6.89 8.35 6.34
CA THR A 273 -8.26 7.82 6.38
C THR A 273 -8.99 8.17 5.08
N MET A 274 -9.62 7.19 4.45
CA MET A 274 -10.55 7.42 3.34
C MET A 274 -12.00 7.41 3.86
N ALA A 275 -12.91 8.07 3.13
CA ALA A 275 -14.32 8.11 3.50
C ALA A 275 -14.90 6.69 3.66
N GLY A 276 -15.33 6.35 4.87
CA GLY A 276 -15.90 5.06 5.22
C GLY A 276 -14.89 3.96 5.61
N GLU A 277 -13.59 4.25 5.68
CA GLU A 277 -12.57 3.24 6.03
C GLU A 277 -11.71 3.68 7.22
N PRO A 278 -11.31 2.75 8.11
CA PRO A 278 -10.38 3.08 9.19
C PRO A 278 -8.98 3.44 8.64
N PRO A 279 -8.17 4.20 9.41
CA PRO A 279 -6.75 4.36 9.12
C PRO A 279 -6.08 3.01 8.90
N ARG A 280 -5.14 2.95 7.95
CA ARG A 280 -4.45 1.71 7.60
C ARG A 280 -2.96 1.84 7.85
N SER A 281 -2.40 0.88 8.56
CA SER A 281 -0.97 0.83 8.87
C SER A 281 -0.26 -0.19 8.00
N ILE A 282 0.88 0.19 7.45
CA ILE A 282 1.82 -0.68 6.76
C ILE A 282 3.01 -0.89 7.69
N LEU A 283 3.32 -2.15 7.99
CA LEU A 283 4.45 -2.54 8.81
C LEU A 283 5.70 -2.66 7.95
N ILE A 284 6.83 -2.15 8.42
CA ILE A 284 8.14 -2.40 7.83
C ILE A 284 8.96 -3.10 8.89
N ASN A 285 9.43 -4.30 8.59
CA ASN A 285 10.33 -5.02 9.47
C ASN A 285 11.78 -4.61 9.16
N PRO A 286 12.46 -3.80 9.99
CA PRO A 286 13.83 -3.39 9.70
C PRO A 286 14.85 -4.52 9.94
N ALA A 287 14.46 -5.61 10.60
CA ALA A 287 15.34 -6.74 10.86
C ALA A 287 15.81 -7.37 9.54
N PRO A 288 17.10 -7.75 9.43
CA PRO A 288 17.57 -8.50 8.28
C PRO A 288 16.79 -9.81 8.14
N VAL A 289 16.47 -10.21 6.92
CA VAL A 289 15.90 -11.53 6.65
C VAL A 289 16.90 -12.59 7.13
N PRO A 290 16.54 -13.49 8.07
CA PRO A 290 17.46 -14.51 8.57
C PRO A 290 17.95 -15.41 7.44
N ALA A 291 19.26 -15.66 7.37
CA ALA A 291 19.88 -16.49 6.33
C ALA A 291 19.69 -18.02 6.54
N GLY A 292 18.80 -18.43 7.45
CA GLY A 292 18.54 -19.83 7.78
C GLY A 292 17.35 -19.98 8.75
N PRO A 293 16.93 -21.23 9.05
CA PRO A 293 15.85 -21.48 10.00
C PRO A 293 16.17 -20.84 11.35
N SER A 294 15.23 -20.07 11.89
CA SER A 294 15.39 -19.27 13.12
C SER A 294 15.52 -20.09 14.41
N ASP A 295 15.45 -21.41 14.33
CA ASP A 295 15.21 -22.31 15.46
C ASP A 295 16.45 -23.11 15.88
N THR A 296 17.63 -22.50 15.76
CA THR A 296 18.82 -23.00 16.48
C THR A 296 19.03 -22.09 17.69
N GLY A 297 19.26 -22.67 18.88
CA GLY A 297 19.38 -21.96 20.17
C GLY A 297 20.57 -21.00 20.31
N HIS A 298 21.12 -20.51 19.19
CA HIS A 298 22.25 -19.59 19.09
C HIS A 298 21.91 -18.26 18.39
N HIS A 299 20.65 -18.01 18.03
CA HIS A 299 20.24 -16.74 17.43
C HIS A 299 19.60 -15.81 18.46
N ARG A 300 19.95 -14.52 18.39
CA ARG A 300 19.27 -13.46 19.17
C ARG A 300 17.82 -13.34 18.70
N PRO A 301 16.86 -12.99 19.58
CA PRO A 301 15.47 -12.78 19.17
C PRO A 301 15.40 -11.73 18.06
N VAL A 302 14.76 -12.04 16.94
CA VAL A 302 14.51 -11.08 15.86
C VAL A 302 13.12 -11.35 15.27
N PRO A 303 12.35 -10.32 14.91
CA PRO A 303 11.06 -10.52 14.26
C PRO A 303 11.25 -11.05 12.84
N VAL A 304 10.45 -12.06 12.49
CA VAL A 304 10.45 -12.65 11.16
C VAL A 304 9.15 -12.27 10.44
N THR A 305 9.29 -11.64 9.28
CA THR A 305 8.13 -11.37 8.42
C THR A 305 7.62 -12.68 7.83
N PRO A 306 6.32 -13.01 7.96
CA PRO A 306 5.75 -14.21 7.35
C PRO A 306 6.02 -14.24 5.85
N VAL A 307 6.49 -15.39 5.35
CA VAL A 307 6.83 -15.57 3.92
C VAL A 307 5.59 -16.02 3.15
N HIS A 308 5.31 -15.36 2.04
CA HIS A 308 4.25 -15.77 1.11
C HIS A 308 4.83 -16.59 -0.04
N THR A 309 4.32 -17.81 -0.23
CA THR A 309 4.79 -18.75 -1.28
C THR A 309 3.68 -19.22 -2.23
N GLY A 310 2.41 -18.91 -1.92
CA GLY A 310 1.23 -19.43 -2.64
C GLY A 310 0.74 -18.57 -3.80
N THR A 311 1.55 -17.66 -4.35
CA THR A 311 1.15 -16.82 -5.50
C THR A 311 2.18 -16.86 -6.61
N ASN A 312 1.76 -17.34 -7.77
CA ASN A 312 2.50 -17.20 -9.01
C ASN A 312 2.33 -15.80 -9.56
N VAL A 313 3.45 -15.20 -9.99
CA VAL A 313 3.45 -13.87 -10.63
C VAL A 313 3.90 -14.02 -12.06
N THR A 314 2.99 -13.73 -12.99
CA THR A 314 3.25 -13.88 -14.42
C THR A 314 3.21 -12.50 -15.09
N PRO A 315 4.29 -12.08 -15.77
CA PRO A 315 4.25 -10.92 -16.64
C PRO A 315 3.35 -11.20 -17.84
N VAL A 316 2.50 -10.25 -18.22
CA VAL A 316 1.64 -10.39 -19.40
C VAL A 316 2.38 -9.92 -20.64
N GLU A 317 2.45 -10.79 -21.64
CA GLU A 317 3.19 -10.50 -22.88
C GLU A 317 2.45 -9.52 -23.79
N THR A 318 1.13 -9.68 -23.91
CA THR A 318 0.30 -8.84 -24.78
C THR A 318 -0.43 -7.78 -23.95
N LEU A 319 0.10 -6.56 -23.99
CA LEU A 319 -0.50 -5.41 -23.31
C LEU A 319 -1.47 -4.69 -24.25
N VAL A 320 -2.68 -4.42 -23.76
CA VAL A 320 -3.68 -3.62 -24.48
C VAL A 320 -3.90 -2.32 -23.71
N VAL A 321 -3.91 -1.20 -24.43
CA VAL A 321 -4.34 0.08 -23.86
C VAL A 321 -5.83 0.20 -24.00
N THR A 322 -6.52 0.36 -22.87
CA THR A 322 -7.94 0.63 -22.82
C THR A 322 -8.20 1.89 -22.00
N PRO A 323 -9.36 2.56 -22.17
CA PRO A 323 -9.83 3.50 -21.17
C PRO A 323 -9.90 2.83 -19.78
N PRO A 324 -9.77 3.59 -18.68
CA PRO A 324 -9.91 3.01 -17.36
C PRO A 324 -11.27 2.33 -17.18
N SER A 325 -11.27 1.10 -16.68
CA SER A 325 -12.50 0.44 -16.26
C SER A 325 -13.16 1.26 -15.15
N GLY A 326 -14.50 1.31 -15.11
CA GLY A 326 -15.25 1.97 -14.02
C GLY A 326 -14.97 1.41 -12.61
N ASP A 327 -14.24 0.29 -12.56
CA ASP A 327 -13.75 -0.36 -11.34
C ASP A 327 -12.58 0.44 -10.71
N ILE A 328 -11.92 1.34 -11.46
CA ILE A 328 -10.87 2.23 -10.94
C ILE A 328 -11.43 3.64 -10.81
N SER A 329 -11.55 4.10 -9.57
CA SER A 329 -11.95 5.48 -9.29
C SER A 329 -10.71 6.39 -9.19
N PRO A 330 -10.72 7.59 -9.83
CA PRO A 330 -9.71 8.63 -9.67
C PRO A 330 -9.27 8.94 -8.23
N GLY A 331 -10.22 8.87 -7.29
CA GLY A 331 -10.00 9.08 -5.85
C GLY A 331 -9.90 7.78 -5.03
N GLY A 332 -9.79 6.62 -5.68
CA GLY A 332 -9.68 5.30 -5.03
C GLY A 332 -8.29 4.67 -5.13
N LEU A 333 -7.31 5.39 -5.69
CA LEU A 333 -5.92 4.93 -5.70
C LEU A 333 -5.33 5.11 -4.30
N ARG A 334 -4.96 3.99 -3.69
CA ARG A 334 -4.26 3.93 -2.40
C ARG A 334 -2.81 3.60 -2.66
N ASP A 335 -2.05 4.61 -2.99
CA ASP A 335 -0.64 4.52 -3.32
C ASP A 335 0.13 5.68 -2.68
N PHE A 336 1.40 5.41 -2.38
CA PHE A 336 2.29 6.38 -1.79
C PHE A 336 3.73 6.06 -2.17
N ILE A 337 4.62 7.01 -1.93
CA ILE A 337 6.06 6.80 -1.99
C ILE A 337 6.61 6.93 -0.57
N TYR A 338 7.57 6.09 -0.21
CA TYR A 338 8.43 6.35 0.93
C TYR A 338 9.89 6.20 0.52
N TRP A 339 10.77 6.89 1.24
CA TRP A 339 12.20 6.84 0.98
C TRP A 339 12.85 5.83 1.90
N ARG A 340 13.74 5.00 1.34
CA ARG A 340 14.58 4.10 2.12
C ARG A 340 16.06 4.32 1.84
N PRO A 341 16.95 3.95 2.76
CA PRO A 341 18.37 3.85 2.46
C PRO A 341 18.60 2.90 1.27
N ASN A 342 19.47 3.30 0.35
CA ASN A 342 19.95 2.43 -0.72
C ASN A 342 20.88 1.34 -0.17
N ALA A 343 21.36 0.43 -1.03
CA ALA A 343 22.22 -0.68 -0.61
C ALA A 343 23.52 -0.25 0.12
N ALA A 344 24.09 0.92 -0.20
CA ALA A 344 25.27 1.45 0.48
C ALA A 344 24.95 2.18 1.79
N GLY A 345 23.67 2.51 2.03
CA GLY A 345 23.22 3.31 3.16
C GLY A 345 23.55 4.80 3.05
N THR A 346 24.28 5.24 2.02
CA THR A 346 24.73 6.63 1.84
C THR A 346 23.95 7.44 0.83
N GLY A 347 22.94 6.83 0.22
CA GLY A 347 21.90 7.54 -0.50
C GLY A 347 20.54 6.94 -0.19
N VAL A 348 19.54 7.38 -0.93
CA VAL A 348 18.18 6.89 -0.80
C VAL A 348 17.66 6.34 -2.12
N GLU A 349 16.64 5.50 -2.03
CA GLU A 349 15.83 5.11 -3.15
C GLU A 349 14.34 5.26 -2.83
N PRO A 350 13.52 5.74 -3.79
CA PRO A 350 12.09 5.87 -3.59
C PRO A 350 11.40 4.54 -3.86
N VAL A 351 10.60 4.09 -2.90
CA VAL A 351 9.74 2.91 -3.04
C VAL A 351 8.32 3.40 -3.27
N TYR A 352 7.77 3.06 -4.43
CA TYR A 352 6.36 3.26 -4.75
C TYR A 352 5.58 2.04 -4.28
N VAL A 353 4.60 2.27 -3.41
CA VAL A 353 3.73 1.25 -2.83
C VAL A 353 2.32 1.52 -3.31
N MET A 354 1.64 0.47 -3.76
CA MET A 354 0.24 0.52 -4.17
C MET A 354 -0.55 -0.59 -3.51
N LEU A 355 -1.75 -0.27 -3.06
CA LEU A 355 -2.68 -1.20 -2.44
C LEU A 355 -3.84 -1.52 -3.39
N SER A 356 -4.46 -2.68 -3.20
CA SER A 356 -5.75 -3.00 -3.83
C SER A 356 -6.85 -2.05 -3.34
N ASP A 357 -7.83 -1.76 -4.21
CA ASP A 357 -9.06 -1.07 -3.77
C ASP A 357 -9.73 -1.94 -2.68
N PRO A 358 -10.03 -1.39 -1.50
CA PRO A 358 -10.66 -2.15 -0.40
C PRO A 358 -12.06 -2.68 -0.74
N LEU A 359 -12.71 -2.12 -1.77
CA LEU A 359 -13.96 -2.65 -2.33
C LEU A 359 -13.74 -3.76 -3.37
N ASP A 360 -12.51 -3.91 -3.86
CA ASP A 360 -12.05 -5.04 -4.70
C ASP A 360 -11.28 -6.06 -3.86
N SER A 361 -11.88 -6.45 -2.72
CA SER A 361 -11.39 -7.51 -1.85
C SER A 361 -11.79 -8.89 -2.40
N GLY A 362 -11.06 -9.97 -2.09
CA GLY A 362 -11.31 -11.31 -2.68
C GLY A 362 -12.77 -11.74 -2.88
N ARG A 363 -13.67 -11.43 -1.93
CA ARG A 363 -15.13 -11.71 -2.02
C ARG A 363 -15.90 -10.67 -2.85
N PHE A 364 -15.53 -9.40 -2.82
CA PHE A 364 -16.29 -8.29 -3.41
C PHE A 364 -15.56 -7.67 -4.61
N THR A 365 -16.32 -6.96 -5.44
CA THR A 365 -15.71 -5.97 -6.32
C THR A 365 -16.53 -4.70 -6.28
N ARG A 366 -15.88 -3.55 -6.39
CA ARG A 366 -16.51 -2.23 -6.49
C ARG A 366 -17.57 -2.25 -7.59
N LYS A 367 -17.25 -2.87 -8.73
CA LYS A 367 -18.17 -3.07 -9.86
C LYS A 367 -19.43 -3.80 -9.47
N GLN A 368 -19.28 -4.91 -8.75
CA GLN A 368 -20.40 -5.75 -8.38
C GLN A 368 -21.25 -5.05 -7.31
N LEU A 369 -20.62 -4.40 -6.34
CA LEU A 369 -21.28 -3.56 -5.34
C LEU A 369 -22.07 -2.43 -6.03
N ASP A 370 -21.47 -1.69 -6.96
CA ASP A 370 -22.16 -0.62 -7.71
C ASP A 370 -23.36 -1.15 -8.50
N LYS A 371 -23.18 -2.27 -9.21
CA LYS A 371 -24.25 -2.92 -9.99
C LYS A 371 -25.42 -3.36 -9.12
N LYS A 372 -25.14 -3.73 -7.87
CA LYS A 372 -26.12 -4.30 -6.94
C LYS A 372 -26.56 -3.34 -5.85
N TYR A 373 -26.08 -2.10 -5.87
CA TYR A 373 -26.43 -1.05 -4.91
C TYR A 373 -27.94 -0.76 -4.84
N LYS A 374 -28.70 -1.10 -5.88
CA LYS A 374 -30.17 -1.10 -5.85
C LYS A 374 -30.79 -1.96 -4.73
N HIS A 375 -30.04 -2.90 -4.16
CA HIS A 375 -30.46 -3.72 -3.02
C HIS A 375 -29.93 -3.20 -1.69
N ALA A 376 -29.16 -2.10 -1.66
CA ALA A 376 -28.54 -1.59 -0.44
C ALA A 376 -29.57 -1.23 0.65
N GLY A 377 -30.75 -0.76 0.25
CA GLY A 377 -31.87 -0.47 1.16
C GLY A 377 -32.37 -1.70 1.92
N ASP A 378 -32.31 -2.90 1.33
CA ASP A 378 -32.68 -4.16 2.01
C ASP A 378 -31.75 -4.46 3.19
N PHE A 379 -30.51 -3.97 3.12
CA PHE A 379 -29.46 -4.09 4.12
C PHE A 379 -29.34 -2.83 5.00
N GLY A 380 -30.34 -1.94 4.99
CA GLY A 380 -30.37 -0.75 5.85
C GLY A 380 -29.53 0.43 5.35
N VAL A 381 -29.00 0.39 4.13
CA VAL A 381 -28.26 1.49 3.52
C VAL A 381 -29.21 2.26 2.60
N SER A 382 -29.76 3.37 3.11
CA SER A 382 -30.82 4.15 2.44
C SER A 382 -30.31 5.31 1.57
N ASP A 383 -29.02 5.63 1.63
CA ASP A 383 -28.41 6.72 0.86
C ASP A 383 -28.56 6.45 -0.66
N PRO A 384 -29.29 7.27 -1.43
CA PRO A 384 -29.49 7.01 -2.86
C PRO A 384 -28.25 7.36 -3.70
N LYS A 385 -27.29 8.10 -3.13
CA LYS A 385 -26.05 8.50 -3.80
C LYS A 385 -25.07 7.33 -3.81
N LYS A 386 -24.60 6.96 -5.01
CA LYS A 386 -23.54 5.96 -5.19
C LYS A 386 -22.17 6.64 -5.18
N ASN A 387 -21.39 6.39 -4.14
CA ASN A 387 -20.01 6.85 -4.01
C ASN A 387 -19.19 5.83 -3.21
N SER A 388 -17.90 6.10 -2.95
CA SER A 388 -17.05 5.14 -2.22
C SER A 388 -17.58 4.83 -0.82
N GLU A 389 -18.01 5.84 -0.07
CA GLU A 389 -18.51 5.69 1.28
C GLU A 389 -19.77 4.81 1.34
N THR A 390 -20.72 5.03 0.42
CA THR A 390 -21.96 4.27 0.41
C THR A 390 -21.79 2.84 -0.09
N LEU A 391 -20.87 2.62 -1.04
CA LEU A 391 -20.47 1.27 -1.45
C LEU A 391 -19.76 0.52 -0.32
N THR A 392 -18.95 1.21 0.48
CA THR A 392 -18.34 0.67 1.70
C THR A 392 -19.39 0.27 2.72
N LYS A 393 -20.34 1.16 3.06
CA LYS A 393 -21.46 0.83 3.94
C LYS A 393 -22.24 -0.40 3.45
N PHE A 394 -22.47 -0.51 2.15
CA PHE A 394 -23.16 -1.66 1.59
C PHE A 394 -22.35 -2.96 1.69
N ARG A 395 -21.04 -2.92 1.41
CA ARG A 395 -20.13 -4.05 1.65
C ARG A 395 -20.19 -4.48 3.11
N ASP A 396 -20.02 -3.54 4.04
CA ASP A 396 -19.95 -3.83 5.48
C ASP A 396 -21.28 -4.39 6.00
N ALA A 397 -22.41 -3.91 5.49
CA ALA A 397 -23.72 -4.48 5.82
C ALA A 397 -23.88 -5.93 5.33
N ILE A 398 -23.32 -6.28 4.16
CA ILE A 398 -23.28 -7.67 3.68
C ILE A 398 -22.36 -8.51 4.56
N GLU A 399 -21.21 -7.96 4.99
CA GLU A 399 -20.30 -8.68 5.90
C GLU A 399 -20.90 -8.90 7.28
N ALA A 400 -21.60 -7.91 7.82
CA ALA A 400 -22.37 -8.03 9.06
C ALA A 400 -23.41 -9.13 8.94
N HIS A 401 -24.19 -9.16 7.84
CA HIS A 401 -25.11 -10.27 7.55
C HIS A 401 -24.40 -11.62 7.55
N MET A 402 -23.25 -11.74 6.88
CA MET A 402 -22.49 -12.99 6.77
C MET A 402 -21.84 -13.43 8.09
N SER A 403 -21.64 -12.50 9.04
CA SER A 403 -20.98 -12.75 10.33
C SER A 403 -21.97 -12.90 11.48
N ASP A 404 -23.25 -12.60 11.23
CA ASP A 404 -24.33 -12.81 12.17
C ASP A 404 -24.49 -14.31 12.44
N LYS A 405 -24.54 -14.67 13.73
CA LYS A 405 -24.71 -16.04 14.21
C LYS A 405 -26.03 -16.68 13.76
N GLU A 406 -27.06 -15.87 13.48
CA GLU A 406 -28.37 -16.36 13.02
C GLU A 406 -28.40 -16.56 11.50
N THR A 407 -27.35 -16.14 10.78
CA THR A 407 -27.23 -16.37 9.34
C THR A 407 -26.76 -17.80 9.06
N VAL A 408 -27.53 -18.52 8.26
CA VAL A 408 -27.30 -19.93 7.92
C VAL A 408 -27.19 -20.14 6.42
N GLU A 409 -26.35 -21.09 5.99
CA GLU A 409 -26.35 -21.55 4.59
C GLU A 409 -27.69 -22.27 4.32
N LYS A 410 -28.53 -21.68 3.46
CA LYS A 410 -29.85 -22.19 3.10
C LYS A 410 -30.06 -22.14 1.58
N GLY A 411 -29.69 -23.24 0.93
CA GLY A 411 -30.05 -23.53 -0.45
C GLY A 411 -29.13 -22.90 -1.51
N ILE A 412 -29.63 -22.85 -2.74
CA ILE A 412 -28.87 -22.44 -3.93
C ILE A 412 -29.62 -21.40 -4.74
N TYR A 413 -28.89 -20.60 -5.52
CA TYR A 413 -29.49 -19.72 -6.51
C TYR A 413 -29.57 -20.40 -7.86
N ARG A 414 -30.79 -20.68 -8.33
CA ARG A 414 -31.05 -21.60 -9.45
C ARG A 414 -30.36 -21.20 -10.76
N ARG A 415 -30.12 -19.89 -10.95
CA ARG A 415 -29.47 -19.34 -12.15
C ARG A 415 -27.94 -19.49 -12.15
N VAL A 416 -27.32 -19.85 -11.03
CA VAL A 416 -25.87 -19.97 -10.90
C VAL A 416 -25.52 -21.31 -10.27
N LYS A 417 -25.04 -22.24 -11.11
CA LYS A 417 -24.63 -23.58 -10.70
C LYS A 417 -23.54 -23.50 -9.63
N GLY A 418 -23.71 -24.28 -8.55
CA GLY A 418 -22.78 -24.32 -7.42
C GLY A 418 -22.77 -23.06 -6.55
N SER A 419 -23.76 -22.17 -6.70
CA SER A 419 -23.93 -21.05 -5.78
C SER A 419 -24.40 -21.51 -4.41
N LYS A 420 -24.10 -20.70 -3.40
CA LYS A 420 -24.56 -20.88 -2.02
C LYS A 420 -25.34 -19.65 -1.59
N VAL A 421 -26.45 -19.86 -0.88
CA VAL A 421 -27.28 -18.79 -0.35
C VAL A 421 -27.18 -18.78 1.17
N TYR A 422 -26.93 -17.61 1.75
CA TYR A 422 -26.83 -17.39 3.19
C TYR A 422 -28.01 -16.52 3.64
N PHE A 423 -28.88 -17.09 4.47
CA PHE A 423 -30.15 -16.50 4.88
C PHE A 423 -30.15 -16.20 6.37
N ASN A 424 -30.70 -15.03 6.70
CA ASN A 424 -30.91 -14.63 8.08
C ASN A 424 -32.42 -14.52 8.35
N PRO A 425 -32.98 -15.29 9.30
CA PRO A 425 -34.41 -15.32 9.56
C PRO A 425 -34.95 -14.07 10.26
N GLU A 426 -34.10 -13.29 10.94
CA GLU A 426 -34.52 -12.06 11.62
C GLU A 426 -34.70 -10.90 10.63
N SER A 427 -33.71 -10.70 9.77
CA SER A 427 -33.74 -9.63 8.77
C SER A 427 -34.54 -10.02 7.51
N MET A 428 -34.76 -11.32 7.30
CA MET A 428 -35.25 -11.93 6.07
C MET A 428 -34.35 -11.71 4.86
N ASN A 429 -33.09 -11.30 5.06
CA ASN A 429 -32.16 -11.06 3.96
C ASN A 429 -31.50 -12.34 3.48
N VAL A 430 -31.15 -12.38 2.20
CA VAL A 430 -30.31 -13.40 1.59
C VAL A 430 -29.06 -12.78 0.98
N VAL A 431 -27.93 -13.50 1.09
CA VAL A 431 -26.68 -13.19 0.40
C VAL A 431 -26.28 -14.39 -0.44
N ILE A 432 -25.97 -14.15 -1.72
CA ILE A 432 -25.66 -15.20 -2.70
C ILE A 432 -24.18 -15.13 -3.04
N LEU A 433 -23.47 -16.24 -2.79
CA LEU A 433 -22.10 -16.44 -3.25
C LEU A 433 -22.08 -17.38 -4.45
N LYS A 434 -21.22 -17.08 -5.41
CA LYS A 434 -20.90 -18.00 -6.51
C LYS A 434 -20.07 -19.19 -6.00
N ASN A 435 -19.88 -20.19 -6.86
CA ASN A 435 -19.05 -21.36 -6.54
C ASN A 435 -17.58 -21.01 -6.23
N ASP A 436 -17.07 -19.90 -6.76
CA ASP A 436 -15.71 -19.40 -6.48
C ASP A 436 -15.62 -18.55 -5.19
N GLY A 437 -16.72 -18.47 -4.41
CA GLY A 437 -16.79 -17.68 -3.18
C GLY A 437 -17.05 -16.18 -3.38
N LYS A 438 -17.11 -15.69 -4.64
CA LYS A 438 -17.37 -14.28 -4.91
C LYS A 438 -18.84 -13.92 -4.69
N TRP A 439 -19.07 -12.74 -4.16
CA TRP A 439 -20.40 -12.21 -3.96
C TRP A 439 -21.12 -11.93 -5.28
N LEU A 440 -22.35 -12.42 -5.40
CA LEU A 440 -23.18 -12.23 -6.59
C LEU A 440 -24.24 -11.15 -6.37
N SER A 441 -25.00 -11.22 -5.29
CA SER A 441 -26.14 -10.35 -4.99
C SER A 441 -26.65 -10.64 -3.58
N GLY A 442 -27.55 -9.80 -3.09
CA GLY A 442 -28.43 -10.12 -1.98
C GLY A 442 -29.68 -9.25 -2.03
N TRP A 443 -30.72 -9.63 -1.30
CA TRP A 443 -31.97 -8.86 -1.15
C TRP A 443 -32.79 -9.38 0.03
N LYS A 444 -33.84 -8.65 0.40
CA LYS A 444 -34.82 -9.09 1.40
C LYS A 444 -35.86 -10.01 0.78
N ILE A 445 -36.09 -11.17 1.39
CA ILE A 445 -37.15 -12.10 1.00
C ILE A 445 -38.50 -11.57 1.48
N ASN A 446 -39.47 -11.51 0.57
CA ASN A 446 -40.86 -11.26 0.91
C ASN A 446 -41.58 -12.61 1.13
N PRO A 447 -41.91 -13.00 2.38
CA PRO A 447 -42.53 -14.29 2.67
C PRO A 447 -43.96 -14.42 2.11
N ASP A 448 -44.62 -13.32 1.76
CA ASP A 448 -45.99 -13.34 1.26
C ASP A 448 -46.07 -13.58 -0.25
N ALA A 449 -44.97 -13.35 -0.97
CA ALA A 449 -44.87 -13.58 -2.41
C ALA A 449 -44.52 -15.04 -2.73
N ASP A 450 -45.05 -15.57 -3.84
CA ASP A 450 -44.87 -16.98 -4.24
C ASP A 450 -43.39 -17.40 -4.27
N ASN A 451 -42.52 -16.60 -4.88
CA ASN A 451 -41.08 -16.90 -4.93
C ASN A 451 -40.42 -16.91 -3.53
N GLY A 452 -40.91 -16.07 -2.60
CA GLY A 452 -40.41 -16.07 -1.24
C GLY A 452 -40.84 -17.31 -0.47
N LYS A 453 -42.10 -17.74 -0.62
CA LYS A 453 -42.59 -19.01 -0.04
C LYS A 453 -41.82 -20.20 -0.54
N ILE A 454 -41.64 -20.31 -1.86
CA ILE A 454 -40.85 -21.38 -2.50
C ILE A 454 -39.45 -21.42 -1.91
N TYR A 455 -38.76 -20.28 -1.81
CA TYR A 455 -37.42 -20.24 -1.24
C TYR A 455 -37.41 -20.68 0.23
N LEU A 456 -38.36 -20.21 1.04
CA LEU A 456 -38.42 -20.54 2.47
C LEU A 456 -38.70 -22.03 2.70
N GLU A 457 -39.48 -22.67 1.83
CA GLU A 457 -39.82 -24.09 1.90
C GLU A 457 -38.72 -25.01 1.32
N THR A 458 -38.16 -24.64 0.16
CA THR A 458 -37.31 -25.54 -0.64
C THR A 458 -35.83 -25.19 -0.62
N GLY A 459 -35.48 -23.95 -0.25
CA GLY A 459 -34.13 -23.41 -0.43
C GLY A 459 -33.77 -23.09 -1.89
N GLU A 460 -34.68 -23.23 -2.85
CA GLU A 460 -34.45 -22.77 -4.23
C GLU A 460 -34.73 -21.27 -4.35
N LEU A 461 -33.67 -20.48 -4.58
CA LEU A 461 -33.74 -19.03 -4.79
C LEU A 461 -33.71 -18.64 -6.27
#